data_AF-A0A935EA63-F1
#
_entry.id   AF-A0A935EA63-F1
#
_cell.length_a   1.000
_cell.length_b   1.000
_cell.length_c   1.000
_cell.angle_alpha   90.00
_cell.angle_beta   90.00
_cell.angle_gamma   90.00
#
_symmetry.space_group_name_H-M   'P 1'
#
loop_
_entity.id
_entity.type
_entity.pdbx_description
1 polymer ?
#
loop_
_entity_poly.entity_id
_entity_poly.type
_entity_poly.pdbx_seq_one_letter_code
_entity_poly.pdbx_strand_id
1 'polypeptide(L)'
;MIDLHHRHGFRLKVATLRVMTLIELPRAVEAYFAFAELPATDRGRHFTITFTYLEGARVDRLQWWWQVNKGQEKSEALVSGLRNDAIARFRQHIERWLTNSGRCLRGGDPFPLLQSLPVEAPAKVEDPAVSEPAREVLPARPSLRIAAGG
;
A
#
# COMPACT_ATOMS: atom_id res chain seq x y z
N MET A 1 -27.37 12.03 44.90
CA MET A 1 -26.21 11.47 45.64
C MET A 1 -25.43 10.64 44.63
N ILE A 2 -24.23 11.08 44.22
CA ILE A 2 -23.07 10.30 43.68
C ILE A 2 -23.42 9.24 42.58
N ASP A 3 -23.01 9.30 41.31
CA ASP A 3 -21.65 9.27 40.74
C ASP A 3 -20.84 7.99 41.16
N LEU A 4 -19.76 7.52 40.52
CA LEU A 4 -18.97 7.99 39.38
C LEU A 4 -18.30 6.79 38.65
N HIS A 5 -18.23 6.81 37.32
CA HIS A 5 -17.35 5.99 36.44
C HIS A 5 -17.38 4.43 36.51
N HIS A 6 -17.56 3.81 35.34
CA HIS A 6 -16.37 3.24 34.70
C HIS A 6 -16.31 3.44 33.19
N ARG A 7 -15.17 3.92 32.71
CA ARG A 7 -14.87 4.09 31.28
C ARG A 7 -14.52 2.72 30.69
N HIS A 8 -15.09 2.40 29.53
CA HIS A 8 -14.32 1.66 28.53
C HIS A 8 -14.33 2.49 27.25
N GLY A 9 -13.28 3.30 27.11
CA GLY A 9 -13.00 3.97 25.85
C GLY A 9 -12.63 2.92 24.82
N PHE A 10 -13.62 2.47 24.04
CA PHE A 10 -13.39 1.75 22.80
C PHE A 10 -12.68 2.70 21.84
N ARG A 11 -11.35 2.80 22.02
CA ARG A 11 -10.43 3.38 21.05
C ARG A 11 -10.38 2.40 19.88
N LEU A 12 -11.46 2.39 19.10
CA LEU A 12 -11.45 1.93 17.73
C LEU A 12 -10.29 2.67 17.07
N LYS A 13 -9.16 1.98 16.93
CA LYS A 13 -8.15 2.36 15.97
C LYS A 13 -8.89 2.33 14.65
N VAL A 14 -9.24 3.52 14.14
CA VAL A 14 -9.76 3.69 12.80
C VAL A 14 -8.63 3.24 11.88
N ALA A 15 -8.62 1.94 11.58
CA ALA A 15 -7.79 1.36 10.55
C ALA A 15 -8.22 2.06 9.27
N THR A 16 -7.38 2.98 8.82
CA THR A 16 -7.69 3.94 7.78
C THR A 16 -8.31 3.22 6.60
N LEU A 17 -9.54 3.59 6.24
CA LEU A 17 -10.23 3.18 5.01
C LEU A 17 -9.52 3.81 3.80
N ARG A 18 -8.29 3.34 3.55
CA ARG A 18 -7.40 3.75 2.44
C ARG A 18 -7.46 2.77 1.27
N VAL A 19 -8.42 1.85 1.28
CA VAL A 19 -8.57 0.77 0.28
C VAL A 19 -9.12 1.29 -1.04
N MET A 20 -9.95 2.35 -1.02
CA MET A 20 -10.65 2.87 -2.22
C MET A 20 -9.81 3.82 -3.08
N THR A 21 -8.50 3.97 -2.83
CA THR A 21 -7.61 4.92 -3.56
C THR A 21 -6.29 4.31 -4.03
N LEU A 22 -6.16 2.97 -4.06
CA LEU A 22 -4.95 2.29 -4.55
C LEU A 22 -5.10 1.59 -5.91
N ILE A 23 -6.31 1.48 -6.44
CA ILE A 23 -6.59 0.77 -7.71
C ILE A 23 -7.58 1.60 -8.53
N GLU A 24 -7.10 2.21 -9.61
CA GLU A 24 -7.87 3.10 -10.50
C GLU A 24 -7.72 2.60 -11.95
N LEU A 25 -8.44 1.53 -12.30
CA LEU A 25 -8.31 0.81 -13.58
C LEU A 25 -9.57 0.95 -14.45
N PRO A 26 -9.43 0.95 -15.81
CA PRO A 26 -10.56 1.06 -16.74
C PRO A 26 -11.45 -0.21 -16.78
N ARG A 27 -11.00 -1.31 -16.19
CA ARG A 27 -11.74 -2.56 -16.00
C ARG A 27 -11.34 -3.20 -14.67
N ALA A 28 -12.12 -4.15 -14.18
CA ALA A 28 -11.84 -4.89 -12.95
C ALA A 28 -10.43 -5.52 -12.96
N VAL A 29 -9.78 -5.61 -11.80
CA VAL A 29 -8.40 -6.16 -11.65
C VAL A 29 -8.34 -7.59 -12.19
N GLU A 30 -9.39 -8.35 -11.93
CA GLU A 30 -9.58 -9.74 -12.34
C GLU A 30 -9.60 -9.91 -13.86
N ALA A 31 -9.93 -8.86 -14.63
CA ALA A 31 -9.89 -8.89 -16.09
C ALA A 31 -8.47 -8.76 -16.68
N TYR A 32 -7.46 -8.51 -15.83
CA TYR A 32 -6.03 -8.56 -16.20
C TYR A 32 -5.36 -9.87 -15.77
N PHE A 33 -6.12 -10.84 -15.22
CA PHE A 33 -5.59 -12.11 -14.76
C PHE A 33 -5.44 -13.09 -15.93
N ALA A 34 -4.19 -13.44 -16.25
CA ALA A 34 -3.88 -14.55 -17.14
C ALA A 34 -3.87 -15.86 -16.33
N PHE A 35 -4.62 -16.86 -16.80
CA PHE A 35 -4.72 -18.17 -16.16
C PHE A 35 -3.94 -19.19 -17.00
N ALA A 36 -3.12 -20.02 -16.34
CA ALA A 36 -2.48 -21.15 -16.99
C ALA A 36 -2.56 -22.40 -16.10
N GLU A 37 -2.90 -23.52 -16.73
CA GLU A 37 -2.75 -24.85 -16.16
C GLU A 37 -1.34 -25.37 -16.46
N LEU A 38 -0.70 -25.94 -15.45
CA LEU A 38 0.60 -26.60 -15.57
C LEU A 38 0.40 -28.11 -15.64
N PRO A 39 1.36 -28.87 -16.21
CA PRO A 39 1.26 -30.32 -16.33
C PRO A 39 0.84 -31.00 -15.03
N ALA A 40 -0.16 -31.87 -15.11
CA ALA A 40 -0.63 -32.65 -13.98
C ALA A 40 0.50 -33.55 -13.46
N THR A 41 0.56 -33.70 -12.13
CA THR A 41 1.51 -34.57 -11.44
C THR A 41 0.77 -35.70 -10.74
N ASP A 42 1.49 -36.64 -10.13
CA ASP A 42 0.88 -37.66 -9.27
C ASP A 42 0.04 -37.09 -8.11
N ARG A 43 0.27 -35.84 -7.73
CA ARG A 43 -0.47 -35.12 -6.69
C ARG A 43 -1.70 -34.36 -7.20
N GLY A 44 -1.90 -34.29 -8.53
CA GLY A 44 -3.03 -33.61 -9.19
C GLY A 44 -2.59 -32.47 -10.13
N ARG A 45 -3.58 -31.72 -10.65
CA ARG A 45 -3.40 -30.53 -11.50
C ARG A 45 -2.90 -29.31 -10.70
N HIS A 46 -2.05 -28.52 -11.35
CA HIS A 46 -1.54 -27.26 -10.84
C HIS A 46 -2.00 -26.10 -11.71
N PHE A 47 -2.32 -24.97 -11.08
CA PHE A 47 -2.83 -23.80 -11.76
C PHE A 47 -2.09 -22.55 -11.29
N THR A 48 -2.02 -21.58 -12.18
CA THR A 48 -1.45 -20.26 -11.90
C THR A 48 -2.40 -19.15 -12.34
N ILE A 49 -2.47 -18.09 -11.54
CA ILE A 49 -2.92 -16.76 -11.98
C ILE A 49 -1.66 -15.91 -12.09
N THR A 50 -1.54 -15.17 -13.19
CA THR A 50 -0.53 -14.14 -13.38
C THR A 50 -1.22 -12.79 -13.56
N PHE A 51 -0.78 -11.78 -12.81
CA PHE A 51 -1.14 -10.38 -13.01
C PHE A 51 0.10 -9.62 -13.46
N THR A 52 0.09 -9.17 -14.72
CA THR A 52 1.20 -8.45 -15.35
C THR A 52 0.96 -6.94 -15.27
N TYR A 53 1.98 -6.17 -14.92
CA TYR A 53 1.93 -4.71 -14.77
C TYR A 53 3.19 -4.05 -15.34
N LEU A 54 3.12 -2.73 -15.52
CA LEU A 54 4.24 -1.89 -15.96
C LEU A 54 4.77 -1.05 -14.79
N GLU A 55 6.07 -1.12 -14.54
CA GLU A 55 6.81 -0.23 -13.63
C GLU A 55 7.72 0.68 -14.46
N GLY A 56 7.25 1.90 -14.74
CA GLY A 56 7.89 2.80 -15.71
C GLY A 56 7.90 2.17 -17.12
N ALA A 57 9.09 1.82 -17.61
CA ALA A 57 9.28 1.15 -18.90
C ALA A 57 9.43 -0.39 -18.79
N ARG A 58 9.44 -0.96 -17.59
CA ARG A 58 9.63 -2.40 -17.34
C ARG A 58 8.30 -3.12 -17.21
N VAL A 59 8.15 -4.25 -17.88
CA VAL A 59 7.08 -5.23 -17.59
C VAL A 59 7.51 -6.11 -16.42
N ASP A 60 6.63 -6.30 -15.44
CA ASP A 60 6.81 -7.24 -14.34
C ASP A 60 5.48 -7.95 -14.01
N ARG A 61 5.50 -8.93 -13.10
CA ARG A 61 4.33 -9.77 -12.79
C ARG A 61 4.26 -10.23 -11.35
N LEU A 62 3.04 -10.31 -10.83
CA LEU A 62 2.71 -11.11 -9.65
C LEU A 62 2.14 -12.45 -10.11
N GLN A 63 2.45 -13.53 -9.39
CA GLN A 63 1.94 -14.87 -9.68
C GLN A 63 1.40 -15.54 -8.41
N TRP A 64 0.25 -16.19 -8.54
CA TRP A 64 -0.37 -16.99 -7.50
C TRP A 64 -0.57 -18.41 -7.99
N TRP A 65 -0.25 -19.39 -7.14
CA TRP A 65 -0.23 -20.80 -7.48
C TRP A 65 -1.21 -21.54 -6.58
N TRP A 66 -1.99 -22.46 -7.15
CA TRP A 66 -2.77 -23.43 -6.37
C TRP A 66 -2.77 -24.80 -7.05
N GLN A 67 -3.12 -25.80 -6.26
CA GLN A 67 -3.18 -27.19 -6.68
C GLN A 67 -4.58 -27.73 -6.41
N VAL A 68 -5.08 -28.58 -7.30
CA VAL A 68 -6.29 -29.36 -7.09
C VAL A 68 -5.86 -30.81 -6.96
N ASN A 69 -6.13 -31.43 -5.80
CA ASN A 69 -5.78 -32.83 -5.57
C ASN A 69 -6.76 -33.77 -6.27
N LYS A 70 -6.33 -35.00 -6.58
CA LYS A 70 -7.16 -36.05 -7.24
C LYS A 70 -8.54 -36.28 -6.60
N GLY A 71 -8.70 -36.02 -5.30
CA GLY A 71 -10.00 -36.10 -4.61
C GLY A 71 -10.98 -34.97 -4.97
N GLN A 72 -10.48 -33.80 -5.38
CA GLN A 72 -11.21 -32.58 -5.71
C GLN A 72 -11.50 -32.45 -7.22
N GLU A 73 -10.69 -33.10 -8.08
CA GLU A 73 -10.87 -33.17 -9.53
C GLU A 73 -12.16 -33.89 -9.97
N LYS A 74 -12.87 -34.54 -9.04
CA LYS A 74 -14.10 -35.30 -9.27
C LYS A 74 -15.29 -34.47 -9.80
N SER A 75 -15.20 -33.15 -9.80
CA SER A 75 -16.22 -32.27 -10.38
C SER A 75 -15.61 -30.94 -10.83
N GLU A 76 -15.87 -30.56 -12.08
CA GLU A 76 -15.44 -29.27 -12.64
C GLU A 76 -16.06 -28.07 -11.90
N ALA A 77 -17.21 -28.26 -11.24
CA ALA A 77 -17.81 -27.25 -10.36
C ALA A 77 -16.97 -27.00 -9.10
N LEU A 78 -16.32 -28.04 -8.55
CA LEU A 78 -15.38 -27.89 -7.43
C LEU A 78 -14.10 -27.19 -7.88
N VAL A 79 -13.57 -27.53 -9.06
CA VAL A 79 -12.40 -26.85 -9.66
C VAL A 79 -12.72 -25.36 -9.89
N SER A 80 -13.90 -25.05 -10.41
CA SER A 80 -14.39 -23.67 -10.60
C SER A 80 -14.54 -22.91 -9.27
N GLY A 81 -15.05 -23.56 -8.22
CA GLY A 81 -15.12 -22.99 -6.88
C GLY A 81 -13.74 -22.67 -6.29
N LEU A 82 -12.79 -23.60 -6.41
CA LEU A 82 -11.40 -23.41 -5.98
C LEU A 82 -10.69 -22.30 -6.76
N ARG A 83 -10.97 -22.18 -8.07
CA ARG A 83 -10.47 -21.08 -8.90
C ARG A 83 -11.02 -19.73 -8.42
N ASN A 84 -12.29 -19.64 -8.08
CA ASN A 84 -12.90 -18.40 -7.57
C ASN A 84 -12.33 -17.99 -6.21
N ASP A 85 -12.10 -18.93 -5.29
CA ASP A 85 -11.39 -18.68 -4.03
C ASP A 85 -9.94 -18.22 -4.26
N ALA A 86 -9.21 -18.85 -5.20
CA ALA A 86 -7.87 -18.42 -5.58
C ALA A 86 -7.84 -17.00 -6.17
N ILE A 87 -8.81 -16.63 -7.02
CA ILE A 87 -8.97 -15.27 -7.57
C ILE A 87 -9.19 -14.25 -6.44
N ALA A 88 -10.10 -14.54 -5.50
CA ALA A 88 -10.41 -13.65 -4.39
C ALA A 88 -9.20 -13.44 -3.46
N ARG A 89 -8.46 -14.52 -3.13
CA ARG A 89 -7.22 -14.45 -2.35
C ARG A 89 -6.12 -13.68 -3.07
N PHE A 90 -5.97 -13.88 -4.37
CA PHE A 90 -4.94 -13.19 -5.14
C PHE A 90 -5.24 -11.69 -5.26
N ARG A 91 -6.51 -11.30 -5.47
CA ARG A 91 -6.93 -9.90 -5.38
C ARG A 91 -6.60 -9.29 -4.03
N GLN A 92 -6.95 -9.96 -2.92
CA GLN A 92 -6.62 -9.47 -1.57
C GLN A 92 -5.09 -9.37 -1.35
N HIS A 93 -4.31 -10.26 -1.96
CA HIS A 93 -2.85 -10.20 -1.96
C HIS A 93 -2.33 -8.96 -2.70
N ILE A 94 -2.87 -8.64 -3.89
CA ILE A 94 -2.54 -7.43 -4.65
C ILE A 94 -2.89 -6.17 -3.84
N GLU A 95 -4.10 -6.07 -3.30
CA GLU A 95 -4.54 -4.94 -2.46
C GLU A 95 -3.61 -4.72 -1.25
N ARG A 96 -3.20 -5.81 -0.58
CA ARG A 96 -2.25 -5.77 0.54
C ARG A 96 -0.83 -5.39 0.08
N TRP A 97 -0.36 -5.90 -1.05
CA TRP A 97 0.94 -5.56 -1.62
C TRP A 97 1.04 -4.07 -1.98
N LEU A 98 0.00 -3.49 -2.60
CA LEU A 98 -0.09 -2.06 -2.88
C LEU A 98 -0.07 -1.22 -1.60
N THR A 99 -0.88 -1.61 -0.61
CA THR A 99 -0.95 -0.96 0.70
C THR A 99 0.42 -0.96 1.39
N ASN A 100 1.11 -2.09 1.40
CA ASN A 100 2.41 -2.24 2.06
C ASN A 100 3.56 -1.56 1.31
N SER A 101 3.49 -1.47 -0.02
CA SER A 101 4.53 -0.83 -0.84
C SER A 101 4.34 0.68 -1.02
N GLY A 102 3.21 1.23 -0.59
CA GLY A 102 2.88 2.65 -0.81
C GLY A 102 2.65 2.98 -2.29
N ARG A 103 2.14 2.01 -3.06
CA ARG A 103 1.94 2.11 -4.52
C ARG A 103 0.46 2.03 -4.88
N CYS A 104 0.11 2.52 -6.06
CA CYS A 104 -1.20 2.36 -6.66
C CYS A 104 -1.10 1.79 -8.09
N LEU A 105 -2.14 1.08 -8.52
CA LEU A 105 -2.35 0.66 -9.90
C LEU A 105 -3.24 1.68 -10.60
N ARG A 106 -2.82 2.17 -11.77
CA ARG A 106 -3.55 3.18 -12.54
C ARG A 106 -3.58 2.88 -14.02
N GLY A 107 -4.74 3.11 -14.62
CA GLY A 107 -4.94 3.12 -16.07
C GLY A 107 -4.36 1.89 -16.78
N GLY A 108 -3.89 2.10 -18.01
CA GLY A 108 -3.10 1.12 -18.76
C GLY A 108 -3.92 0.05 -19.48
N ASP A 109 -3.76 -0.01 -20.80
CA ASP A 109 -4.04 -1.18 -21.61
C ASP A 109 -2.80 -1.41 -22.52
N PRO A 110 -2.30 -2.64 -22.69
CA PRO A 110 -2.84 -3.91 -22.17
C PRO A 110 -2.59 -4.16 -20.67
N PHE A 111 -1.62 -3.49 -20.06
CA PHE A 111 -1.20 -3.74 -18.68
C PHE A 111 -1.37 -2.51 -17.76
N PRO A 112 -1.81 -2.69 -16.50
CA PRO A 112 -1.88 -1.62 -15.51
C PRO A 112 -0.53 -0.97 -15.22
N LEU A 113 -0.51 0.34 -15.00
CA LEU A 113 0.69 1.06 -14.58
C LEU A 113 0.80 1.03 -13.05
N LEU A 114 1.94 0.59 -12.53
CA LEU A 114 2.28 0.68 -11.12
C LEU A 114 2.97 2.01 -10.86
N GLN A 115 2.38 2.84 -10.00
CA GLN A 115 2.91 4.16 -9.62
C GLN A 115 3.11 4.23 -8.11
N SER A 116 4.08 5.03 -7.66
CA SER A 116 4.15 5.41 -6.24
C SER A 116 2.97 6.32 -5.91
N LEU A 117 2.38 6.16 -4.72
CA LEU A 117 1.46 7.16 -4.20
C LEU A 117 2.18 8.51 -4.14
N PRO A 118 1.55 9.61 -4.61
CA PRO A 118 2.06 10.94 -4.30
C PRO A 118 2.14 11.09 -2.79
N VAL A 119 3.35 11.18 -2.26
CA VAL A 119 3.54 11.78 -0.94
C VAL A 119 3.12 13.23 -1.13
N GLU A 120 1.96 13.57 -0.58
CA GLU A 120 1.52 14.94 -0.44
C GLU A 120 2.67 15.68 0.25
N ALA A 121 3.38 16.52 -0.52
CA ALA A 121 4.50 17.26 0.03
C ALA A 121 3.96 18.05 1.21
N PRO A 122 4.59 17.99 2.40
CA PRO A 122 4.10 18.75 3.54
C PRO A 122 3.94 20.19 3.06
N ALA A 123 2.72 20.71 3.17
CA ALA A 123 2.39 22.04 2.69
C ALA A 123 3.51 22.96 3.16
N LYS A 124 4.21 23.61 2.22
CA LYS A 124 5.20 24.62 2.56
C LYS A 124 4.47 25.55 3.51
N VAL A 125 4.92 25.59 4.76
CA VAL A 125 4.46 26.61 5.68
C VAL A 125 5.03 27.88 5.09
N GLU A 126 4.20 28.59 4.32
CA GLU A 126 4.45 29.96 3.93
C GLU A 126 4.45 30.73 5.24
N ASP A 127 5.64 30.82 5.84
CA ASP A 127 5.95 31.74 6.92
C ASP A 127 5.65 33.14 6.37
N PRO A 128 4.55 33.79 6.81
CA PRO A 128 4.18 35.07 6.25
C PRO A 128 5.18 36.07 6.78
N ALA A 129 6.05 36.54 5.90
CA ALA A 129 7.16 37.43 6.22
C ALA A 129 6.68 38.62 7.06
N VAL A 130 6.94 38.58 8.37
CA VAL A 130 6.87 39.75 9.24
C VAL A 130 8.10 40.60 8.97
N SER A 131 8.03 41.33 7.86
CA SER A 131 8.81 42.55 7.71
C SER A 131 8.13 43.63 8.55
N GLU A 132 8.80 44.12 9.59
CA GLU A 132 9.25 45.53 9.66
C GLU A 132 10.07 45.82 10.94
N PRO A 133 10.86 46.92 10.97
CA PRO A 133 12.07 46.96 11.78
C PRO A 133 11.94 47.71 13.11
N ALA A 134 12.62 47.22 14.15
CA ALA A 134 12.86 47.97 15.38
C ALA A 134 14.37 47.97 15.72
N ARG A 135 15.03 49.09 15.42
CA ARG A 135 16.30 49.45 16.08
C ARG A 135 15.99 49.79 17.53
N GLU A 136 16.49 49.03 18.50
CA GLU A 136 16.73 49.61 19.83
C GLU A 136 17.98 49.02 20.53
N VAL A 137 19.03 49.82 20.48
CA VAL A 137 20.10 50.04 21.48
C VAL A 137 20.45 48.90 22.46
N LEU A 138 21.62 48.28 22.22
CA LEU A 138 22.43 47.62 23.25
C LEU A 138 23.07 48.65 24.21
N PRO A 139 23.10 48.36 25.52
CA PRO A 139 24.21 48.80 26.36
C PRO A 139 24.98 47.65 27.05
N ALA A 140 26.30 47.69 26.87
CA ALA A 140 27.36 47.24 27.78
C ALA A 140 27.21 45.89 28.54
N ARG A 141 27.96 44.87 28.07
CA ARG A 141 28.57 43.88 28.97
C ARG A 141 29.95 44.39 29.40
N PRO A 142 30.28 44.49 30.71
CA PRO A 142 31.63 44.82 31.14
C PRO A 142 32.59 43.69 30.77
N SER A 143 33.75 44.05 30.21
CA SER A 143 34.82 43.11 29.90
C SER A 143 35.64 42.81 31.16
N LEU A 144 35.85 41.53 31.48
CA LEU A 144 36.87 41.13 32.43
C LEU A 144 37.90 40.22 31.74
N ARG A 145 39.09 40.78 31.48
CA ARG A 145 40.27 40.03 31.06
C ARG A 145 40.96 39.47 32.31
N ILE A 146 41.32 38.19 32.31
CA ILE A 146 42.56 37.69 32.94
C ILE A 146 43.19 36.68 31.97
N ALA A 147 44.51 36.62 31.92
CA ALA A 147 45.28 35.89 30.92
C ALA A 147 46.33 34.96 31.54
N ALA A 148 46.79 34.02 30.70
CA ALA A 148 48.09 33.35 30.71
C ALA A 148 48.46 32.33 31.81
N GLY A 149 49.20 31.30 31.38
CA GLY A 149 50.25 30.63 32.16
C GLY A 149 50.07 29.13 32.34
N GLY A 150 50.94 28.33 31.71
CA GLY A 150 51.01 26.87 31.86
C GLY A 150 51.56 26.18 30.62
#